data_AF-A0A812I7V5-F1
#
_entry.id   AF-A0A812I7V5-F1
#
_cell.length_a   1.000
_cell.length_b   1.000
_cell.length_c   1.000
_cell.angle_alpha   90.00
_cell.angle_beta   90.00
_cell.angle_gamma   90.00
#
_symmetry.space_group_name_H-M   'P 1'
#
loop_
_entity.id
_entity.type
_entity.pdbx_description
1 polymer ?
#
loop_
_entity_poly.entity_id
_entity_poly.type
_entity_poly.pdbx_seq_one_letter_code
_entity_poly.pdbx_strand_id
1 'polypeptide(L)'
;MLIMPDLVMTVVRILGCLAGGWLPASFHEKLASEAVRGWQNFRDVIGPGLPRNHELYRQLSQKHAGALNDAFFHYQKRLFEAEGNFELAMSPDFETSTPPPDANSSWPDMNALPEYKKLRKIVERLSRRYLTRSGLAPESAMALNYSLFNWAAVHGPGEFHGPHTHVGEYHVGVFYAQAGDGAGKLRFGDPRGHSPPFGRSFFHSPRSGDLVFFPSWLSHMATVTAPQTNPTSGESPPLRVVFSFNIGPVQGPMPCHVWWSDPTGDMRFSRKLAFNPETLGL
;
A
#
# COMPACT_ATOMS: atom_id res chain seq x y z
N MET A 1 19.48 26.16 -12.27
CA MET A 1 18.23 26.20 -11.48
C MET A 1 17.17 25.41 -12.24
N LEU A 2 17.02 24.11 -11.94
CA LEU A 2 15.94 23.26 -12.49
C LEU A 2 15.28 22.59 -11.28
N ILE A 3 14.27 23.26 -10.76
CA ILE A 3 13.38 22.75 -9.72
C ILE A 3 12.24 22.11 -10.53
N MET A 4 12.26 20.78 -10.70
CA MET A 4 11.10 20.00 -11.19
C MET A 4 10.39 19.28 -10.03
N PRO A 5 9.70 19.98 -9.12
CA PRO A 5 8.90 19.36 -8.06
C PRO A 5 7.62 18.76 -8.65
N ASP A 6 7.18 19.22 -9.82
CA ASP A 6 5.90 18.83 -10.43
C ASP A 6 5.92 17.47 -11.14
N LEU A 7 7.09 16.86 -11.33
CA LEU A 7 7.22 15.60 -12.07
C LEU A 7 7.09 14.35 -11.18
N VAL A 8 7.35 14.47 -9.87
CA VAL A 8 7.59 13.30 -9.02
C VAL A 8 6.34 12.86 -8.25
N MET A 9 5.36 13.73 -8.04
CA MET A 9 4.17 13.38 -7.28
C MET A 9 2.93 14.03 -7.89
N THR A 10 1.91 13.21 -8.17
CA THR A 10 0.60 13.72 -8.59
C THR A 10 -0.39 13.43 -7.48
N VAL A 11 -0.66 14.46 -6.67
CA VAL A 11 -1.80 14.45 -5.77
C VAL A 11 -3.02 14.78 -6.62
N VAL A 12 -3.86 13.79 -6.91
CA VAL A 12 -5.14 14.04 -7.59
C VAL A 12 -6.14 14.47 -6.52
N ARG A 13 -6.13 15.77 -6.24
CA ARG A 13 -7.14 16.41 -5.41
C ARG A 13 -8.16 17.07 -6.32
N ILE A 14 -9.25 16.37 -6.61
CA ILE A 14 -10.39 16.98 -7.28
C ILE A 14 -11.24 17.62 -6.17
N LEU A 15 -11.11 18.94 -6.03
CA LEU A 15 -11.78 19.74 -5.02
C LEU A 15 -13.30 19.76 -5.30
N GLY A 16 -14.01 18.75 -4.81
CA GLY A 16 -15.46 18.73 -4.68
C GLY A 16 -15.86 19.00 -3.24
N CYS A 17 -16.42 20.18 -2.97
CA CYS A 17 -16.97 20.58 -1.67
C CYS A 17 -15.98 20.63 -0.48
N LEU A 18 -16.29 21.49 0.50
CA LEU A 18 -15.46 21.78 1.68
C LEU A 18 -15.32 20.58 2.64
N ALA A 19 -16.08 19.49 2.43
CA ALA A 19 -16.23 18.39 3.39
C ALA A 19 -15.79 16.99 2.90
N GLY A 20 -15.22 16.83 1.70
CA GLY A 20 -14.56 15.55 1.36
C GLY A 20 -14.69 15.11 -0.09
N GLY A 21 -13.61 15.29 -0.84
CA GLY A 21 -13.36 14.63 -2.12
C GLY A 21 -14.41 14.82 -3.23
N TRP A 22 -14.13 14.22 -4.37
CA TRP A 22 -15.01 14.18 -5.54
C TRP A 22 -16.17 13.17 -5.48
N LEU A 23 -16.28 12.41 -4.39
CA LEU A 23 -17.29 11.38 -4.19
C LEU A 23 -18.10 11.75 -2.95
N PRO A 24 -19.39 11.37 -2.87
CA PRO A 24 -20.20 11.68 -1.71
C PRO A 24 -19.58 11.08 -0.44
N ALA A 25 -19.73 11.73 0.72
CA ALA A 25 -19.17 11.25 1.99
C ALA A 25 -19.54 9.78 2.28
N SER A 26 -20.77 9.39 1.98
CA SER A 26 -21.25 8.00 2.12
C SER A 26 -20.44 6.96 1.33
N PHE A 27 -19.77 7.36 0.25
CA PHE A 27 -18.85 6.48 -0.48
C PHE A 27 -17.62 6.14 0.38
N HIS A 28 -17.03 7.15 1.01
CA HIS A 28 -15.85 7.00 1.87
C HIS A 28 -16.20 6.24 3.16
N GLU A 29 -17.33 6.58 3.77
CA GLU A 29 -17.83 5.97 5.01
C GLU A 29 -18.09 4.47 4.86
N LYS A 30 -18.72 4.04 3.76
CA LYS A 30 -18.97 2.61 3.51
C LYS A 30 -17.67 1.81 3.33
N LEU A 31 -16.73 2.35 2.57
CA LEU A 31 -15.41 1.73 2.40
C LEU A 31 -14.66 1.65 3.72
N ALA A 32 -14.67 2.73 4.49
CA ALA A 32 -14.02 2.79 5.79
C ALA A 32 -14.66 1.79 6.78
N SER A 33 -15.98 1.80 6.88
CA SER A 33 -16.74 0.87 7.74
C SER A 33 -16.44 -0.58 7.39
N GLU A 34 -16.37 -0.92 6.11
CA GLU A 34 -16.08 -2.29 5.68
C GLU A 34 -14.64 -2.70 5.96
N ALA A 35 -13.67 -1.82 5.70
CA ALA A 35 -12.28 -2.07 6.03
C ALA A 35 -12.08 -2.28 7.55
N VAL A 36 -12.76 -1.48 8.38
CA VAL A 36 -12.73 -1.65 9.84
C VAL A 36 -13.37 -2.98 10.24
N ARG A 37 -14.52 -3.35 9.65
CA ARG A 37 -15.18 -4.63 9.91
C ARG A 37 -14.30 -5.82 9.53
N GLY A 38 -13.67 -5.79 8.35
CA GLY A 38 -12.72 -6.81 7.90
C GLY A 38 -11.49 -6.93 8.81
N TRP A 39 -10.93 -5.79 9.23
CA TRP A 39 -9.81 -5.74 10.18
C TRP A 39 -10.18 -6.30 11.55
N GLN A 40 -11.36 -5.94 12.09
CA GLN A 40 -11.88 -6.48 13.35
C GLN A 40 -12.10 -7.98 13.26
N ASN A 41 -12.75 -8.46 12.19
CA ASN A 41 -12.95 -9.90 11.97
C ASN A 41 -11.60 -10.64 11.88
N PHE A 42 -10.61 -10.06 11.21
CA PHE A 42 -9.27 -10.64 11.20
C PHE A 42 -8.64 -10.70 12.58
N ARG A 43 -8.67 -9.59 13.32
CA ARG A 43 -8.08 -9.47 14.67
C ARG A 43 -8.73 -10.40 15.69
N ASP A 44 -10.06 -10.48 15.66
CA ASP A 44 -10.86 -11.09 16.75
C ASP A 44 -11.27 -12.54 16.45
N VAL A 45 -11.36 -12.92 15.17
CA VAL A 45 -11.87 -14.23 14.75
C VAL A 45 -10.82 -15.01 13.97
N ILE A 46 -10.36 -14.50 12.83
CA ILE A 46 -9.50 -15.26 11.92
C ILE A 46 -8.14 -15.50 12.57
N GLY A 47 -7.43 -14.44 12.94
CA GLY A 47 -6.08 -14.48 13.49
C GLY A 47 -5.94 -15.44 14.68
N PRO A 48 -6.78 -15.32 15.73
CA PRO A 48 -6.78 -16.23 16.87
C PRO A 48 -7.18 -17.67 16.52
N GLY A 49 -7.97 -17.87 15.47
CA GLY A 49 -8.40 -19.19 14.99
C GLY A 49 -7.36 -19.93 14.15
N LEU A 50 -6.27 -19.28 13.73
CA LEU A 50 -5.24 -19.90 12.92
C LEU A 50 -4.38 -20.91 13.72
N PRO A 51 -3.92 -22.00 13.07
CA PRO A 51 -2.95 -22.91 13.67
C PRO A 51 -1.67 -22.19 14.12
N ARG A 52 -1.04 -22.63 15.21
CA ARG A 52 0.18 -22.00 15.74
C ARG A 52 1.37 -22.02 14.77
N ASN A 53 1.43 -23.00 13.89
CA ASN A 53 2.44 -23.12 12.83
C ASN A 53 2.13 -22.25 11.60
N HIS A 54 0.93 -21.66 11.52
CA HIS A 54 0.55 -20.79 10.40
C HIS A 54 1.39 -19.50 10.40
N GLU A 55 1.81 -19.05 9.22
CA GLU A 55 2.66 -17.87 9.06
C GLU A 55 2.04 -16.60 9.66
N LEU A 56 0.77 -16.32 9.34
CA LEU A 56 0.06 -15.16 9.89
C LEU A 56 -0.05 -15.20 11.42
N TYR A 57 -0.20 -16.38 12.03
CA TYR A 57 -0.19 -16.52 13.48
C TYR A 57 1.18 -16.12 14.06
N ARG A 58 2.27 -16.55 13.41
CA ARG A 58 3.63 -16.14 13.80
C ARG A 58 3.82 -14.63 13.67
N GLN A 59 3.33 -14.01 12.60
CA GLN A 59 3.37 -12.55 12.43
C GLN A 59 2.59 -11.83 13.53
N LEU A 60 1.37 -12.27 13.84
CA LEU A 60 0.56 -11.72 14.94
C LEU A 60 1.23 -11.85 16.31
N SER A 61 2.04 -12.88 16.52
CA SER A 61 2.76 -13.10 17.78
C SER A 61 3.99 -12.19 17.97
N GLN A 62 4.36 -11.41 16.95
CA GLN A 62 5.45 -10.45 17.06
C GLN A 62 5.07 -9.28 17.98
N LYS A 63 6.06 -8.76 18.72
CA LYS A 63 5.83 -7.78 19.81
C LYS A 63 5.94 -6.31 19.40
N HIS A 64 6.07 -6.01 18.10
CA HIS A 64 6.16 -4.61 17.64
C HIS A 64 4.77 -4.04 17.35
N ALA A 65 4.66 -2.71 17.41
CA ALA A 65 3.38 -1.98 17.26
C ALA A 65 2.71 -2.14 15.88
N GLY A 66 3.38 -2.76 14.90
CA GLY A 66 2.86 -2.99 13.55
C GLY A 66 2.37 -4.42 13.28
N ALA A 67 2.58 -5.36 14.21
CA ALA A 67 2.42 -6.79 13.96
C ALA A 67 1.02 -7.17 13.46
N LEU A 68 -0.02 -6.54 14.03
CA LEU A 68 -1.41 -6.76 13.61
C LEU A 68 -1.68 -6.25 12.19
N ASN A 69 -1.19 -5.05 11.84
CA ASN A 69 -1.39 -4.47 10.52
C ASN A 69 -0.59 -5.23 9.45
N ASP A 70 0.62 -5.67 9.78
CA ASP A 70 1.44 -6.49 8.88
C ASP A 70 0.76 -7.85 8.62
N ALA A 71 0.28 -8.52 9.68
CA ALA A 71 -0.47 -9.77 9.52
C ALA A 71 -1.78 -9.58 8.75
N PHE A 72 -2.50 -8.48 8.96
CA PHE A 72 -3.73 -8.17 8.21
C PHE A 72 -3.43 -7.88 6.73
N PHE A 73 -2.32 -7.24 6.43
CA PHE A 73 -1.83 -7.07 5.06
C PHE A 73 -1.54 -8.44 4.41
N HIS A 74 -0.76 -9.30 5.07
CA HIS A 74 -0.44 -10.63 4.54
C HIS A 74 -1.68 -11.53 4.38
N TYR A 75 -2.68 -11.39 5.24
CA TYR A 75 -3.99 -12.02 5.08
C TYR A 75 -4.66 -11.60 3.76
N GLN A 76 -4.73 -10.30 3.49
CA GLN A 76 -5.32 -9.77 2.26
C GLN A 76 -4.51 -10.16 1.02
N LYS A 77 -3.18 -10.18 1.13
CA LYS A 77 -2.29 -10.65 0.07
C LYS A 77 -2.56 -12.13 -0.26
N ARG A 78 -2.70 -13.00 0.74
CA ARG A 78 -3.02 -14.42 0.52
C ARG A 78 -4.39 -14.58 -0.11
N LEU A 79 -5.38 -13.79 0.29
CA LEU A 79 -6.68 -13.76 -0.39
C LEU A 79 -6.56 -13.31 -1.85
N PHE A 80 -5.77 -12.27 -2.13
CA PHE A 80 -5.48 -11.81 -3.49
C PHE A 80 -4.89 -12.95 -4.33
N GLU A 81 -3.82 -13.57 -3.83
CA GLU A 81 -3.09 -14.68 -4.49
C GLU A 81 -3.93 -15.97 -4.61
N ALA A 82 -4.98 -16.11 -3.82
CA ALA A 82 -5.94 -17.22 -3.88
C ALA A 82 -7.23 -16.87 -4.64
N GLU A 83 -7.28 -15.73 -5.34
CA GLU A 83 -8.48 -15.26 -6.07
C GLU A 83 -9.73 -15.14 -5.17
N GLY A 84 -9.53 -14.81 -3.89
CA GLY A 84 -10.57 -14.69 -2.89
C GLY A 84 -11.02 -16.03 -2.26
N ASN A 85 -10.41 -17.16 -2.64
CA ASN A 85 -10.68 -18.45 -2.01
C ASN A 85 -10.09 -18.48 -0.59
N PHE A 86 -10.97 -18.33 0.41
CA PHE A 86 -10.57 -18.27 1.82
C PHE A 86 -9.88 -19.55 2.31
N GLU A 87 -10.40 -20.72 1.96
CA GLU A 87 -9.85 -22.00 2.42
C GLU A 87 -8.44 -22.22 1.88
N LEU A 88 -8.25 -21.95 0.58
CA LEU A 88 -6.93 -21.99 -0.04
C LEU A 88 -5.99 -20.96 0.61
N ALA A 89 -6.45 -19.71 0.75
CA ALA A 89 -5.66 -18.64 1.34
C ALA A 89 -5.24 -18.94 2.78
N MET A 90 -6.02 -19.68 3.57
CA MET A 90 -5.73 -20.00 4.98
C MET A 90 -5.02 -21.35 5.15
N SER A 91 -4.77 -22.09 4.06
CA SER A 91 -4.05 -23.36 4.10
C SER A 91 -2.61 -23.17 4.60
N PRO A 92 -2.09 -24.03 5.50
CA PRO A 92 -0.67 -24.01 5.88
C PRO A 92 0.27 -24.18 4.68
N ASP A 93 -0.17 -24.90 3.66
CA ASP A 93 0.58 -25.25 2.46
C ASP A 93 0.25 -24.32 1.27
N PHE A 94 -0.14 -23.08 1.56
CA PHE A 94 -0.48 -22.10 0.53
C PHE A 94 0.72 -21.75 -0.35
N GLU A 95 0.60 -22.00 -1.65
CA GLU A 95 1.57 -21.60 -2.66
C GLU A 95 1.17 -20.25 -3.27
N THR A 96 2.14 -19.36 -3.45
CA THR A 96 1.89 -18.04 -4.02
C THR A 96 1.59 -18.14 -5.50
N SER A 97 0.52 -17.48 -5.94
CA SER A 97 0.12 -17.43 -7.35
C SER A 97 -0.13 -16.00 -7.80
N THR A 98 0.02 -15.75 -9.10
CA THR A 98 -0.35 -14.48 -9.72
C THR A 98 -1.76 -14.56 -10.25
N PRO A 99 -2.75 -13.96 -9.56
CA PRO A 99 -4.13 -13.99 -10.02
C PRO A 99 -4.30 -13.12 -11.27
N PRO A 100 -5.34 -13.39 -12.08
CA PRO A 100 -5.61 -12.56 -13.24
C PRO A 100 -6.00 -11.11 -12.83
N PRO A 101 -5.81 -10.11 -13.71
CA PRO A 101 -6.02 -8.69 -13.35
C PRO A 101 -7.43 -8.34 -12.88
N ASP A 102 -8.42 -9.10 -13.34
CA ASP A 102 -9.83 -8.98 -12.99
C ASP A 102 -10.23 -9.81 -11.76
N ALA A 103 -9.29 -10.57 -11.17
CA ALA A 103 -9.56 -11.42 -10.03
C ALA A 103 -10.13 -10.65 -8.84
N ASN A 104 -11.01 -11.34 -8.14
CA ASN A 104 -11.67 -10.82 -6.97
C ASN A 104 -10.74 -10.93 -5.76
N SER A 105 -10.16 -9.81 -5.34
CA SER A 105 -8.84 -9.90 -4.74
C SER A 105 -8.70 -9.28 -3.35
N SER A 106 -9.84 -9.10 -2.69
CA SER A 106 -9.97 -8.85 -1.26
C SER A 106 -10.88 -9.89 -0.58
N TRP A 107 -11.41 -9.62 0.61
CA TRP A 107 -12.39 -10.51 1.26
C TRP A 107 -13.80 -10.35 0.65
N PRO A 108 -14.68 -11.39 0.75
CA PRO A 108 -15.95 -11.43 0.03
C PRO A 108 -16.83 -10.19 0.18
N ASP A 109 -16.93 -9.66 1.40
CA ASP A 109 -17.80 -8.52 1.68
C ASP A 109 -17.28 -7.21 1.07
N MET A 110 -15.97 -6.93 1.15
CA MET A 110 -15.37 -5.78 0.47
C MET A 110 -15.58 -5.87 -1.05
N ASN A 111 -15.38 -7.07 -1.60
CA ASN A 111 -15.58 -7.34 -3.01
C ASN A 111 -17.04 -7.18 -3.45
N ALA A 112 -18.00 -7.40 -2.55
CA ALA A 112 -19.42 -7.20 -2.84
C ALA A 112 -19.80 -5.72 -2.93
N LEU A 113 -19.06 -4.82 -2.26
CA LEU A 113 -19.38 -3.39 -2.23
C LEU A 113 -19.32 -2.72 -3.61
N PRO A 114 -20.41 -2.07 -4.07
CA PRO A 114 -20.40 -1.24 -5.27
C PRO A 114 -19.35 -0.12 -5.21
N GLU A 115 -19.14 0.46 -4.03
CA GLU A 115 -18.17 1.52 -3.78
C GLU A 115 -16.74 1.05 -4.05
N TYR A 116 -16.40 -0.16 -3.61
CA TYR A 116 -15.07 -0.75 -3.83
C TYR A 116 -14.82 -1.03 -5.32
N LYS A 117 -15.79 -1.63 -6.02
CA LYS A 117 -15.72 -1.83 -7.47
C LYS A 117 -15.55 -0.51 -8.22
N LYS A 118 -16.26 0.54 -7.79
CA LYS A 118 -16.13 1.89 -8.36
C LYS A 118 -14.77 2.51 -8.06
N LEU A 119 -14.22 2.34 -6.85
CA LEU A 119 -12.88 2.81 -6.50
C LEU A 119 -11.82 2.17 -7.40
N ARG A 120 -11.85 0.84 -7.59
CA ARG A 120 -10.92 0.14 -8.49
C ARG A 120 -10.94 0.71 -9.91
N LYS A 121 -12.13 0.95 -10.47
CA LYS A 121 -12.27 1.59 -11.80
C LYS A 121 -11.73 3.02 -11.86
N ILE A 122 -11.88 3.78 -10.77
CA ILE A 122 -11.32 5.14 -10.66
C ILE A 122 -9.79 5.08 -10.64
N VAL A 123 -9.22 4.20 -9.82
CA VAL A 123 -7.77 4.01 -9.71
C VAL A 123 -7.19 3.56 -11.05
N GLU A 124 -7.84 2.61 -11.74
CA GLU A 124 -7.44 2.16 -13.07
C GLU A 124 -7.37 3.33 -14.07
N ARG A 125 -8.45 4.12 -14.17
CA ARG A 125 -8.49 5.26 -15.10
C ARG A 125 -7.45 6.32 -14.78
N LEU A 126 -7.27 6.65 -13.50
CA LEU A 126 -6.30 7.66 -13.09
C LEU A 126 -4.86 7.17 -13.19
N SER A 127 -4.61 5.88 -12.99
CA SER A 127 -3.31 5.24 -13.21
C SER A 127 -2.82 5.48 -14.64
N ARG A 128 -3.69 5.27 -15.64
CA ARG A 128 -3.34 5.54 -17.04
C ARG A 128 -3.01 7.00 -17.27
N ARG A 129 -3.81 7.91 -16.70
CA ARG A 129 -3.56 9.35 -16.77
C ARG A 129 -2.25 9.75 -16.06
N TYR A 130 -1.94 9.12 -14.94
CA TYR A 130 -0.69 9.31 -14.22
C TYR A 130 0.50 8.90 -15.10
N LEU A 131 0.47 7.71 -15.70
CA LEU A 131 1.51 7.24 -16.62
C LEU A 131 1.73 8.20 -17.79
N THR A 132 0.64 8.69 -18.42
CA THR A 132 0.74 9.70 -19.47
C THR A 132 1.41 10.99 -18.98
N ARG A 133 1.01 11.47 -17.80
CA ARG A 133 1.61 12.66 -17.18
C ARG A 133 3.09 12.45 -16.81
N SER A 134 3.47 11.23 -16.47
CA SER A 134 4.85 10.83 -16.17
C SER A 134 5.71 10.62 -17.43
N GLY A 135 5.19 10.91 -18.63
CA GLY A 135 5.96 10.94 -19.88
C GLY A 135 5.74 9.72 -20.78
N LEU A 136 4.85 8.78 -20.42
CA LEU A 136 4.48 7.70 -21.31
C LEU A 136 3.54 8.21 -22.41
N ALA A 137 3.73 7.78 -23.66
CA ALA A 137 2.81 8.12 -24.75
C ALA A 137 1.36 7.66 -24.38
N PRO A 138 0.31 8.46 -24.68
CA PRO A 138 -1.07 8.10 -24.36
C PRO A 138 -1.48 6.72 -24.87
N GLU A 139 -1.08 6.37 -26.08
CA GLU A 139 -1.37 5.09 -26.73
C GLU A 139 -0.72 3.95 -25.95
N SER A 140 0.53 4.11 -25.53
CA SER A 140 1.22 3.14 -24.69
C SER A 140 0.57 3.01 -23.31
N ALA A 141 0.20 4.12 -22.66
CA ALA A 141 -0.48 4.10 -21.35
C ALA A 141 -1.85 3.40 -21.40
N MET A 142 -2.57 3.54 -22.52
CA MET A 142 -3.85 2.87 -22.75
C MET A 142 -3.69 1.39 -23.13
N ALA A 143 -2.64 1.05 -23.88
CA ALA A 143 -2.35 -0.33 -24.29
C ALA A 143 -1.71 -1.19 -23.17
N LEU A 144 -1.15 -0.56 -22.13
CA LEU A 144 -0.55 -1.29 -21.01
C LEU A 144 -1.58 -2.18 -20.31
N ASN A 145 -1.24 -3.47 -20.24
CA ASN A 145 -1.88 -4.42 -19.36
C ASN A 145 -1.19 -4.38 -18.00
N TYR A 146 -1.94 -4.16 -16.93
CA TYR A 146 -1.40 -4.11 -15.58
C TYR A 146 -2.32 -4.83 -14.60
N SER A 147 -1.72 -5.36 -13.54
CA SER A 147 -2.43 -5.88 -12.39
C SER A 147 -2.58 -4.77 -11.34
N LEU A 148 -3.71 -4.82 -10.63
CA LEU A 148 -4.09 -3.87 -9.60
C LEU A 148 -4.33 -4.65 -8.32
N PHE A 149 -3.26 -4.82 -7.55
CA PHE A 149 -3.31 -5.33 -6.19
C PHE A 149 -3.65 -4.20 -5.24
N ASN A 150 -4.58 -4.42 -4.32
CA ASN A 150 -4.87 -3.46 -3.27
C ASN A 150 -5.09 -4.13 -1.93
N TRP A 151 -4.90 -3.34 -0.88
CA TRP A 151 -5.17 -3.75 0.49
C TRP A 151 -5.67 -2.54 1.29
N ALA A 152 -6.45 -2.83 2.32
CA ALA A 152 -6.83 -1.87 3.34
C ALA A 152 -5.82 -1.90 4.48
N ALA A 153 -5.52 -0.73 5.05
CA ALA A 153 -4.82 -0.60 6.32
C ALA A 153 -5.64 0.28 7.27
N VAL A 154 -5.79 -0.17 8.51
CA VAL A 154 -6.60 0.46 9.55
C VAL A 154 -5.67 0.84 10.69
N HIS A 155 -5.34 2.13 10.78
CA HIS A 155 -4.37 2.61 11.76
C HIS A 155 -5.06 3.28 12.94
N GLY A 156 -4.81 2.77 14.14
CA GLY A 156 -5.16 3.41 15.41
C GLY A 156 -4.11 4.42 15.89
N PRO A 157 -4.37 5.07 17.04
CA PRO A 157 -3.39 5.94 17.70
C PRO A 157 -2.06 5.24 17.97
N GLY A 158 -0.94 5.91 17.67
CA GLY A 158 0.41 5.37 17.85
C GLY A 158 0.89 4.50 16.69
N GLU A 159 0.00 4.04 15.80
CA GLU A 159 0.37 3.21 14.66
C GLU A 159 0.92 4.05 13.51
N PHE A 160 1.88 3.46 12.79
CA PHE A 160 2.58 4.07 11.65
C PHE A 160 3.01 2.99 10.66
N HIS A 161 3.46 3.40 9.49
CA HIS A 161 4.08 2.49 8.54
C HIS A 161 5.48 3.02 8.21
N GLY A 162 6.50 2.21 8.43
CA GLY A 162 7.91 2.62 8.33
C GLY A 162 8.34 3.07 6.92
N PRO A 163 9.52 3.70 6.79
CA PRO A 163 10.09 4.01 5.48
C PRO A 163 10.30 2.76 4.63
N HIS A 164 9.74 2.77 3.43
CA HIS A 164 9.87 1.69 2.45
C HIS A 164 9.66 2.20 1.01
N THR A 165 9.76 1.29 0.05
CA THR A 165 9.51 1.47 -1.39
C THR A 165 8.78 0.23 -1.90
N HIS A 166 8.10 0.36 -3.03
CA HIS A 166 7.57 -0.78 -3.78
C HIS A 166 8.46 -1.04 -5.00
N VAL A 167 8.65 -2.32 -5.37
CA VAL A 167 9.57 -2.73 -6.43
C VAL A 167 8.83 -3.62 -7.41
N GLY A 168 8.96 -3.31 -8.71
CA GLY A 168 8.29 -4.04 -9.79
C GLY A 168 7.05 -3.34 -10.34
N GLU A 169 6.42 -2.49 -9.55
CA GLU A 169 5.28 -1.68 -9.99
C GLU A 169 5.71 -0.46 -10.80
N TYR A 170 4.79 0.06 -11.62
CA TYR A 170 4.98 1.34 -12.29
C TYR A 170 4.80 2.50 -11.31
N HIS A 171 3.76 2.41 -10.48
CA HIS A 171 3.40 3.43 -9.49
C HIS A 171 2.47 2.86 -8.43
N VAL A 172 2.28 3.66 -7.38
CA VAL A 172 1.46 3.32 -6.22
C VAL A 172 0.35 4.34 -6.09
N GLY A 173 -0.83 3.88 -5.74
CA GLY A 173 -1.99 4.71 -5.38
C GLY A 173 -2.32 4.56 -3.90
N VAL A 174 -2.68 5.66 -3.23
CA VAL A 174 -3.19 5.61 -1.85
C VAL A 174 -4.47 6.43 -1.77
N PHE A 175 -5.57 5.77 -1.43
CA PHE A 175 -6.87 6.37 -1.20
C PHE A 175 -7.19 6.44 0.29
N TYR A 176 -7.48 7.63 0.79
CA TYR A 176 -7.85 7.85 2.19
C TYR A 176 -9.36 7.76 2.36
N ALA A 177 -9.88 6.59 2.72
CA ALA A 177 -11.31 6.43 3.01
C ALA A 177 -11.70 7.16 4.31
N GLN A 178 -10.81 7.19 5.30
CA GLN A 178 -11.01 7.93 6.54
C GLN A 178 -9.69 8.55 7.02
N ALA A 179 -9.64 9.87 7.11
CA ALA A 179 -8.52 10.61 7.69
C ALA A 179 -9.01 11.90 8.35
N GLY A 180 -8.84 12.01 9.68
CA GLY A 180 -9.09 13.22 10.46
C GLY A 180 -7.81 13.99 10.80
N ASP A 181 -7.91 15.04 11.62
CA ASP A 181 -6.78 15.92 11.95
C ASP A 181 -5.59 15.22 12.64
N GLY A 182 -5.86 14.12 13.34
CA GLY A 182 -4.83 13.28 13.97
C GLY A 182 -4.24 12.21 13.05
N ALA A 183 -4.72 12.07 11.81
CA ALA A 183 -4.23 11.05 10.90
C ALA A 183 -2.74 11.28 10.57
N GLY A 184 -1.95 10.20 10.63
CA GLY A 184 -0.55 10.29 10.24
C GLY A 184 -0.39 10.75 8.80
N LYS A 185 0.59 11.62 8.56
CA LYS A 185 0.92 12.20 7.26
C LYS A 185 1.60 11.17 6.36
N LEU A 186 1.47 11.34 5.05
CA LEU A 186 2.31 10.63 4.08
C LEU A 186 3.57 11.46 3.86
N ARG A 187 4.74 10.88 4.18
CA ARG A 187 6.04 11.52 4.00
C ARG A 187 6.78 10.84 2.86
N PHE A 188 7.30 11.63 1.93
CA PHE A 188 8.19 11.19 0.87
C PHE A 188 9.61 11.68 1.12
N GLY A 189 10.60 10.81 0.90
CA GLY A 189 12.02 11.16 0.90
C GLY A 189 12.46 11.73 -0.44
N ASP A 190 13.45 12.64 -0.43
CA ASP A 190 14.11 13.09 -1.65
C ASP A 190 14.79 11.90 -2.36
N PRO A 191 14.40 11.56 -3.60
CA PRO A 191 14.94 10.37 -4.26
C PRO A 191 16.41 10.51 -4.66
N ARG A 192 17.00 11.71 -4.55
CA ARG A 192 18.43 11.96 -4.83
C ARG A 192 19.34 11.61 -3.65
N GLY A 193 18.78 11.15 -2.53
CA GLY A 193 19.49 10.71 -1.34
C GLY A 193 19.40 11.67 -0.16
N HIS A 194 19.98 11.27 0.97
CA HIS A 194 19.91 12.02 2.23
C HIS A 194 21.01 13.09 2.40
N SER A 195 22.05 13.06 1.56
CA SER A 195 23.22 13.92 1.71
C SER A 195 22.98 15.31 1.11
N PRO A 196 23.52 16.39 1.70
CA PRO A 196 23.45 17.72 1.10
C PRO A 196 24.00 17.74 -0.34
N PRO A 197 23.39 18.51 -1.27
CA PRO A 197 22.27 19.45 -1.07
C PRO A 197 20.86 18.81 -1.09
N PHE A 198 20.76 17.48 -1.06
CA PHE A 198 19.51 16.71 -1.07
C PHE A 198 19.01 16.44 0.37
N GLY A 199 18.18 15.41 0.56
CA GLY A 199 17.66 15.00 1.87
C GLY A 199 16.40 15.71 2.33
N ARG A 200 15.72 16.44 1.43
CA ARG A 200 14.42 17.05 1.76
C ARG A 200 13.35 15.98 1.97
N SER A 201 12.30 16.34 2.69
CA SER A 201 11.11 15.51 2.85
C SER A 201 9.88 16.29 2.45
N PHE A 202 8.95 15.64 1.77
CA PHE A 202 7.67 16.20 1.38
C PHE A 202 6.58 15.56 2.21
N PHE A 203 5.66 16.36 2.73
CA PHE A 203 4.59 15.88 3.60
C PHE A 203 3.23 16.18 2.97
N HIS A 204 2.40 15.16 2.85
CA HIS A 204 1.00 15.28 2.52
C HIS A 204 0.16 15.01 3.77
N SER A 205 -0.68 15.97 4.16
CA SER A 205 -1.62 15.81 5.27
C SER A 205 -2.96 15.31 4.70
N PRO A 206 -3.28 14.02 4.88
CA PRO A 206 -4.40 13.40 4.20
C PRO A 206 -5.74 13.91 4.70
N ARG A 207 -6.74 13.89 3.81
CA ARG A 207 -8.15 14.08 4.12
C ARG A 207 -8.96 12.93 3.55
N SER A 208 -10.12 12.64 4.14
CA SER A 208 -11.05 11.67 3.56
C SER A 208 -11.38 12.03 2.10
N GLY A 209 -11.21 11.06 1.20
CA GLY A 209 -11.39 11.18 -0.24
C GLY A 209 -10.14 11.58 -1.04
N ASP A 210 -9.02 11.94 -0.39
CA ASP A 210 -7.77 12.18 -1.12
C ASP A 210 -7.28 10.87 -1.80
N LEU A 211 -6.89 10.96 -3.06
CA LEU A 211 -6.24 9.90 -3.84
C LEU A 211 -4.88 10.40 -4.34
N VAL A 212 -3.81 9.76 -3.87
CA VAL A 212 -2.43 10.17 -4.15
C VAL A 212 -1.76 9.12 -5.02
N PHE A 213 -1.12 9.55 -6.12
CA PHE A 213 -0.29 8.69 -6.95
C PHE A 213 1.17 9.15 -6.92
N PHE A 214 2.09 8.19 -6.83
CA PHE A 214 3.53 8.43 -6.83
C PHE A 214 4.30 7.23 -7.39
N PRO A 215 5.55 7.41 -7.86
CA PRO A 215 6.36 6.33 -8.39
C PRO A 215 6.64 5.27 -7.32
N SER A 216 6.58 4.00 -7.69
CA SER A 216 6.79 2.85 -6.78
C SER A 216 8.14 2.90 -6.05
N TRP A 217 9.19 3.32 -6.76
CA TRP A 217 10.55 3.47 -6.26
C TRP A 217 10.73 4.66 -5.29
N LEU A 218 9.73 5.53 -5.12
CA LEU A 218 9.85 6.68 -4.24
C LEU A 218 9.75 6.25 -2.78
N SER A 219 10.82 6.49 -2.02
CA SER A 219 10.83 6.19 -0.58
C SER A 219 9.75 6.99 0.14
N HIS A 220 8.91 6.29 0.89
CA HIS A 220 7.80 6.90 1.61
C HIS A 220 7.51 6.18 2.92
N MET A 221 6.80 6.87 3.81
CA MET A 221 6.32 6.34 5.07
C MET A 221 5.00 6.99 5.45
N ALA A 222 4.21 6.30 6.26
CA ALA A 222 3.06 6.90 6.92
C ALA A 222 3.50 7.26 8.35
N THR A 223 3.48 8.55 8.71
CA THR A 223 3.84 8.97 10.06
C THR A 223 2.84 8.45 11.08
N VAL A 224 3.20 8.57 12.36
CA VAL A 224 2.35 8.17 13.50
C VAL A 224 1.00 8.89 13.43
N THR A 225 -0.07 8.11 13.63
CA THR A 225 -1.42 8.63 13.88
C THR A 225 -1.49 9.11 15.32
N ALA A 226 -1.77 10.39 15.53
CA ALA A 226 -1.84 10.98 16.85
C ALA A 226 -3.07 10.47 17.63
N PRO A 227 -2.98 10.35 18.97
CA PRO A 227 -4.17 10.21 19.79
C PRO A 227 -5.04 11.46 19.69
N GLN A 228 -6.36 11.31 19.88
CA GLN A 228 -7.23 12.47 19.99
C GLN A 228 -6.88 13.29 21.23
N THR A 229 -6.85 14.61 21.06
CA THR A 229 -6.63 15.56 22.16
C THR A 229 -7.86 15.73 23.04
N ASN A 230 -9.06 15.35 22.57
CA ASN A 230 -10.33 15.39 23.30
C ASN A 230 -11.26 14.24 22.85
N PRO A 231 -11.09 13.00 23.34
CA PRO A 231 -12.07 11.96 23.09
C PRO A 231 -13.36 12.35 23.81
N THR A 232 -14.41 12.70 23.07
CA THR A 232 -15.76 12.72 23.61
C THR A 232 -16.04 11.34 24.18
N SER A 233 -16.35 11.25 25.48
CA SER A 233 -16.46 9.98 26.20
C SER A 233 -17.46 9.05 25.49
N GLY A 234 -16.97 7.94 24.93
CA GLY A 234 -17.78 6.94 24.25
C GLY A 234 -17.55 6.81 22.73
N GLU A 235 -16.82 7.74 22.09
CA GLU A 235 -16.47 7.61 20.68
C GLU A 235 -15.22 6.72 20.51
N SER A 236 -15.28 5.81 19.53
CA SER A 236 -14.10 5.02 19.16
C SER A 236 -12.99 5.94 18.65
N PRO A 237 -11.70 5.67 18.97
CA PRO A 237 -10.61 6.50 18.50
C PRO A 237 -10.63 6.60 16.96
N PRO A 238 -10.33 7.76 16.38
CA PRO A 238 -10.46 7.96 14.94
C PRO A 238 -9.41 7.11 14.24
N LEU A 239 -9.87 6.04 13.63
CA LEU A 239 -9.04 5.18 12.81
C LEU A 239 -8.68 5.95 11.53
N ARG A 240 -7.43 5.86 11.09
CA ARG A 240 -7.04 6.23 9.73
C ARG A 240 -7.19 5.00 8.85
N VAL A 241 -8.16 5.05 7.93
CA VAL A 241 -8.44 3.95 7.00
C VAL A 241 -7.97 4.33 5.61
N VAL A 242 -7.07 3.53 5.06
CA VAL A 242 -6.50 3.74 3.73
C VAL A 242 -6.63 2.49 2.88
N PHE A 243 -6.78 2.69 1.57
CA PHE A 243 -6.65 1.66 0.56
C PHE A 243 -5.43 1.97 -0.27
N SER A 244 -4.45 1.09 -0.24
CA SER A 244 -3.23 1.22 -1.03
C SER A 244 -3.31 0.30 -2.23
N PHE A 245 -2.68 0.72 -3.32
CA PHE A 245 -2.77 0.10 -4.63
C PHE A 245 -1.36 -0.03 -5.23
N ASN A 246 -0.97 -1.26 -5.54
CA ASN A 246 0.19 -1.55 -6.37
C ASN A 246 -0.27 -1.71 -7.82
N ILE A 247 0.25 -0.86 -8.70
CA ILE A 247 -0.09 -0.87 -10.14
C ILE A 247 1.16 -1.22 -10.93
N GLY A 248 1.21 -2.45 -11.44
CA GLY A 248 2.39 -2.99 -12.11
C GLY A 248 2.05 -4.00 -13.20
N PRO A 249 3.06 -4.57 -13.86
CA PRO A 249 2.83 -5.56 -14.90
C PRO A 249 2.11 -6.80 -14.33
N VAL A 250 1.29 -7.44 -15.16
CA VAL A 250 0.56 -8.67 -14.78
C VAL A 250 1.53 -9.82 -14.55
N GLN A 251 2.57 -9.90 -15.38
CA GLN A 251 3.60 -10.94 -15.34
C GLN A 251 4.97 -10.30 -15.47
N GLY A 252 6.00 -11.02 -15.04
CA GLY A 252 7.39 -10.57 -15.12
C GLY A 252 8.18 -11.00 -13.88
N PRO A 253 9.47 -10.63 -13.80
CA PRO A 253 10.31 -11.02 -12.67
C PRO A 253 9.84 -10.42 -11.34
N MET A 254 9.03 -9.35 -11.37
CA MET A 254 8.48 -8.69 -10.18
C MET A 254 7.02 -8.29 -10.43
N PRO A 255 6.06 -9.24 -10.36
CA PRO A 255 4.64 -8.93 -10.43
C PRO A 255 4.20 -8.10 -9.22
N CYS A 256 3.18 -7.24 -9.37
CA CYS A 256 2.80 -6.24 -8.36
C CYS A 256 2.33 -6.76 -6.98
N HIS A 257 2.10 -8.07 -6.85
CA HIS A 257 1.70 -8.72 -5.60
C HIS A 257 2.87 -9.48 -4.95
N VAL A 258 3.98 -9.70 -5.66
CA VAL A 258 5.19 -10.33 -5.10
C VAL A 258 5.99 -9.26 -4.35
N TRP A 259 5.37 -8.74 -3.29
CA TRP A 259 5.94 -7.70 -2.43
C TRP A 259 6.84 -8.30 -1.35
N TRP A 260 7.71 -9.25 -1.71
CA TRP A 260 8.80 -9.61 -0.81
C TRP A 260 10.03 -8.77 -1.14
N SER A 261 10.17 -7.74 -0.29
CA SER A 261 11.39 -7.32 0.40
C SER A 261 12.68 -7.61 -0.33
N ASP A 262 13.26 -6.53 -0.87
CA ASP A 262 14.63 -6.50 -1.32
C ASP A 262 14.96 -7.60 -2.36
N PRO A 263 14.98 -7.31 -3.67
CA PRO A 263 15.51 -8.28 -4.63
C PRO A 263 16.97 -8.68 -4.30
N THR A 264 17.62 -7.97 -3.37
CA THR A 264 18.92 -8.29 -2.80
C THR A 264 18.89 -9.05 -1.47
N GLY A 265 17.74 -9.29 -0.85
CA GLY A 265 17.60 -9.96 0.45
C GLY A 265 18.12 -11.39 0.44
N ASP A 266 18.02 -12.06 -0.71
CA ASP A 266 18.67 -13.35 -1.00
C ASP A 266 19.95 -13.22 -1.85
N MET A 267 20.33 -12.02 -2.29
CA MET A 267 21.65 -11.79 -2.88
C MET A 267 22.71 -11.81 -1.78
N ARG A 268 23.17 -13.02 -1.44
CA ARG A 268 24.36 -13.23 -0.63
C ARG A 268 25.59 -12.82 -1.44
N PHE A 269 26.01 -11.56 -1.32
CA PHE A 269 27.32 -11.14 -1.81
C PHE A 269 28.41 -11.81 -0.98
N SER A 270 28.92 -12.95 -1.44
CA SER A 270 30.21 -13.45 -0.95
C SER A 270 31.30 -12.86 -1.83
N ARG A 271 32.20 -12.04 -1.26
CA ARG A 271 33.48 -11.73 -1.92
C ARG A 271 34.32 -13.01 -1.93
N LYS A 272 34.07 -13.87 -2.93
CA LYS A 272 34.90 -15.05 -3.23
C LYS A 272 35.78 -14.83 -4.47
N LEU A 273 36.18 -13.60 -4.73
CA LEU A 273 37.34 -13.38 -5.58
C LEU A 273 38.56 -13.42 -4.69
N ALA A 274 39.34 -14.49 -4.82
CA ALA A 274 40.70 -14.51 -4.31
C ALA A 274 41.41 -13.29 -4.91
N PHE A 275 41.68 -12.31 -4.06
CA PHE A 275 42.45 -11.13 -4.46
C PHE A 275 43.88 -11.61 -4.70
N ASN A 276 44.32 -11.68 -5.95
CA ASN A 276 45.72 -11.92 -6.27
C ASN A 276 46.43 -10.56 -6.39
N PRO A 277 47.24 -10.13 -5.40
CA PRO A 277 47.92 -8.84 -5.44
C PRO A 277 48.85 -8.71 -6.66
N GLU A 278 49.40 -9.82 -7.15
CA GLU A 278 50.31 -9.85 -8.30
C GLU A 278 49.62 -9.40 -9.60
N THR A 279 48.29 -9.55 -9.70
CA THR A 279 47.53 -9.08 -10.88
C THR A 279 47.40 -7.56 -10.96
N LEU A 280 47.77 -6.82 -9.90
CA LEU A 280 47.74 -5.37 -9.86
C LEU A 280 49.09 -4.71 -10.14
N GLY A 281 50.18 -5.49 -10.28
CA GLY A 281 51.53 -4.95 -10.48
C GLY A 281 52.01 -4.05 -9.35
N LEU A 282 51.52 -4.28 -8.12
CA LEU A 282 52.00 -3.68 -6.88
C LEU A 282 53.07 -4.55 -6.23
#